data_AF-A0A257JEL7-F1
#
_entry.id   AF-A0A257JEL7-F1
#
_cell.length_a   1.000
_cell.length_b   1.000
_cell.length_c   1.000
_cell.angle_alpha   90.00
_cell.angle_beta   90.00
_cell.angle_gamma   90.00
#
_symmetry.space_group_name_H-M   'P 1'
#
loop_
_entity.id
_entity.type
_entity.pdbx_description
1 polymer ?
#
loop_
_entity_poly.entity_id
_entity_poly.type
_entity_poly.pdbx_seq_one_letter_code
_entity_poly.pdbx_strand_id
1 'polypeptide(L)'
;IPSETFLDVSLGMSGDTLTTFQNGLTYFGSDLDSFGFDNGNRDVPSNLVAFLDSGKRISDLTVAEQEGIAGQLMPINLVTLQRVPNQRANLSGSLTAGTAIDIGSDATLGLIATASIKNRLRNRTVKSQVASADFGEIFENSSTFITDENMLFNALIGVGLDIGEHTIRWTNLYIRDALKTARLETANNTLLGATGFDFLNQQTAWFERQLVDTQIVTELRFDPVKIDLRGGYARTDREAPFNTNVSYTRTNAPGSPYGNEFVAYLSQVSDAGITNVAFDDLKEELWYGGIDLTYEVTPSLNGTIGYAYTDN
;
A
#
# COMPACT_ATOMS: atom_id res chain seq x y z
N ILE A 1 -3.47 28.79 -14.27
CA ILE A 1 -2.07 28.77 -14.75
C ILE A 1 -1.22 29.47 -13.69
N PRO A 2 0.01 29.03 -13.36
CA PRO A 2 0.88 29.75 -12.42
C PRO A 2 1.06 31.21 -12.84
N SER A 3 0.97 32.14 -11.89
CA SER A 3 1.14 33.57 -12.18
C SER A 3 2.60 33.98 -12.39
N GLU A 4 3.54 33.17 -11.88
CA GLU A 4 4.98 33.39 -11.99
C GLU A 4 5.73 32.05 -12.06
N THR A 5 6.98 32.11 -12.54
CA THR A 5 7.86 30.94 -12.55
C THR A 5 8.47 30.74 -11.18
N PHE A 6 8.37 29.53 -10.64
CA PHE A 6 8.86 29.21 -9.30
C PHE A 6 9.41 27.79 -9.20
N LEU A 7 10.24 27.58 -8.17
CA LEU A 7 10.79 26.29 -7.77
C LEU A 7 10.83 26.23 -6.25
N ASP A 8 10.05 25.32 -5.68
CA ASP A 8 10.00 25.05 -4.25
C ASP A 8 10.62 23.70 -3.93
N VAL A 9 11.57 23.70 -3.00
CA VAL A 9 12.21 22.49 -2.47
C VAL A 9 11.95 22.45 -0.97
N SER A 10 11.44 21.33 -0.47
CA SER A 10 11.28 21.10 0.96
C SER A 10 11.91 19.78 1.36
N LEU A 11 12.65 19.79 2.46
CA LEU A 11 13.22 18.60 3.09
C LEU A 11 12.75 18.57 4.54
N GLY A 12 12.39 17.39 5.03
CA GLY A 12 11.88 17.20 6.37
C GLY A 12 12.49 15.98 7.04
N MET A 13 12.73 16.09 8.34
CA MET A 13 13.14 14.99 9.20
C MET A 13 12.28 15.02 10.46
N SER A 14 11.81 13.85 10.91
CA SER A 14 11.09 13.75 12.19
C SER A 14 11.40 12.43 12.88
N GLY A 15 11.06 12.32 14.16
CA GLY A 15 11.29 11.11 14.94
C GLY A 15 10.43 11.05 16.18
N ASP A 16 10.45 9.91 16.84
CA ASP A 16 9.77 9.69 18.11
C ASP A 16 10.65 8.87 19.07
N THR A 17 10.33 8.91 20.35
CA THR A 17 11.15 8.32 21.43
C THR A 17 11.12 6.79 21.46
N LEU A 18 10.16 6.14 20.81
CA LEU A 18 9.98 4.68 20.81
C LEU A 18 10.54 4.03 19.54
N THR A 19 10.69 4.80 18.47
CA THR A 19 11.17 4.32 17.18
C THR A 19 12.58 4.80 16.89
N THR A 20 12.83 6.11 16.92
CA THR A 20 14.06 6.69 16.38
C THR A 20 15.26 6.33 17.23
N PHE A 21 16.28 5.75 16.60
CA PHE A 21 17.48 5.19 17.24
C PHE A 21 17.19 4.10 18.28
N GLN A 22 16.00 3.49 18.22
CA GLN A 22 15.65 2.32 19.01
C GLN A 22 15.78 1.06 18.16
N ASN A 23 15.74 -0.10 18.82
CA ASN A 23 15.63 -1.38 18.14
C ASN A 23 14.31 -1.45 17.35
N GLY A 24 14.34 -2.06 16.18
CA GLY A 24 13.12 -2.43 15.46
C GLY A 24 13.30 -3.70 14.65
N LEU A 25 12.30 -4.00 13.85
CA LEU A 25 12.23 -5.16 12.98
C LEU A 25 12.22 -4.74 11.51
N THR A 26 12.69 -5.62 10.64
CA THR A 26 12.56 -5.52 9.19
C THR A 26 12.63 -6.91 8.57
N TYR A 27 12.59 -6.99 7.25
CA TYR A 27 12.95 -8.15 6.44
C TYR A 27 13.50 -7.60 5.11
N PHE A 28 14.20 -8.41 4.31
CA PHE A 28 14.76 -7.92 3.05
C PHE A 28 13.79 -8.15 1.90
N GLY A 29 13.31 -7.09 1.25
CA GLY A 29 12.51 -7.19 0.03
C GLY A 29 13.34 -6.89 -1.20
N SER A 30 13.57 -5.61 -1.41
CA SER A 30 14.43 -5.04 -2.44
C SER A 30 15.19 -3.84 -1.89
N ASP A 31 16.19 -3.37 -2.64
CA ASP A 31 16.90 -2.12 -2.34
C ASP A 31 16.02 -0.88 -2.50
N LEU A 32 14.86 -1.02 -3.17
CA LEU A 32 13.91 0.06 -3.42
C LEU A 32 12.80 0.15 -2.35
N ASP A 33 12.77 -0.77 -1.39
CA ASP A 33 11.72 -0.84 -0.36
C ASP A 33 11.57 0.49 0.37
N SER A 34 12.66 1.16 0.73
CA SER A 34 12.61 2.45 1.43
C SER A 34 12.10 3.61 0.57
N PHE A 35 11.87 3.40 -0.72
CA PHE A 35 11.19 4.35 -1.60
C PHE A 35 9.74 3.97 -1.88
N GLY A 36 9.28 2.81 -1.38
CA GLY A 36 7.94 2.28 -1.62
C GLY A 36 7.82 1.49 -2.92
N PHE A 37 8.93 1.16 -3.59
CA PHE A 37 8.94 0.41 -4.85
C PHE A 37 9.59 -0.95 -4.66
N ASP A 38 9.28 -1.89 -5.55
CA ASP A 38 9.89 -3.21 -5.61
C ASP A 38 10.59 -3.41 -6.96
N ASN A 39 11.45 -4.43 -7.06
CA ASN A 39 12.16 -4.80 -8.28
C ASN A 39 11.58 -6.06 -8.96
N GLY A 40 10.36 -6.46 -8.61
CA GLY A 40 9.68 -7.68 -9.07
C GLY A 40 9.97 -8.91 -8.21
N ASN A 41 10.76 -8.78 -7.14
CA ASN A 41 11.05 -9.87 -6.22
C ASN A 41 9.80 -10.30 -5.42
N ARG A 42 8.75 -9.47 -5.39
CA ARG A 42 7.46 -9.80 -4.78
C ARG A 42 6.40 -10.29 -5.77
N ASP A 43 6.74 -10.47 -7.05
CA ASP A 43 5.80 -10.99 -8.05
C ASP A 43 5.32 -12.40 -7.67
N VAL A 44 4.06 -12.72 -7.99
CA VAL A 44 3.51 -14.05 -7.78
C VAL A 44 4.35 -15.07 -8.55
N PRO A 45 4.92 -16.10 -7.89
CA PRO A 45 5.83 -17.04 -8.55
C PRO A 45 5.16 -17.80 -9.70
N SER A 46 5.92 -18.07 -10.76
CA SER A 46 5.41 -18.66 -12.00
C SER A 46 4.71 -20.01 -11.82
N ASN A 47 5.15 -20.87 -10.90
CA ASN A 47 4.44 -22.13 -10.63
C ASN A 47 3.10 -21.89 -9.95
N LEU A 48 3.01 -20.88 -9.07
CA LEU A 48 1.76 -20.49 -8.41
C LEU A 48 0.80 -19.86 -9.42
N VAL A 49 1.28 -18.97 -10.30
CA VAL A 49 0.47 -18.40 -11.40
C VAL A 49 -0.09 -19.52 -12.29
N ALA A 50 0.77 -20.41 -12.78
CA ALA A 50 0.33 -21.53 -13.63
C ALA A 50 -0.69 -22.44 -12.93
N PHE A 51 -0.57 -22.64 -11.62
CA PHE A 51 -1.56 -23.38 -10.82
C PHE A 51 -2.89 -22.64 -10.73
N LEU A 52 -2.89 -21.35 -10.38
CA LEU A 52 -4.11 -20.53 -10.28
C LEU A 52 -4.85 -20.48 -11.61
N ASP A 53 -4.13 -20.29 -12.71
CA ASP A 53 -4.69 -20.27 -14.08
C ASP A 53 -5.27 -21.63 -14.50
N SER A 54 -4.75 -22.73 -13.95
CA SER A 54 -5.22 -24.07 -14.30
C SER A 54 -6.62 -24.40 -13.78
N GLY A 55 -7.10 -23.70 -12.73
CA GLY A 55 -8.36 -23.98 -12.05
C GLY A 55 -8.45 -25.36 -11.38
N LYS A 56 -7.34 -26.12 -11.32
CA LYS A 56 -7.28 -27.45 -10.67
C LYS A 56 -7.29 -27.31 -9.15
N ARG A 57 -7.67 -28.38 -8.46
CA ARG A 57 -7.43 -28.48 -7.01
C ARG A 57 -5.98 -28.89 -6.77
N ILE A 58 -5.40 -28.45 -5.65
CA ILE A 58 -4.03 -28.83 -5.28
C ILE A 58 -3.86 -30.36 -5.19
N SER A 59 -4.92 -31.06 -4.77
CA SER A 59 -4.98 -32.53 -4.70
C SER A 59 -4.88 -33.25 -6.04
N ASP A 60 -5.17 -32.54 -7.14
CA ASP A 60 -5.22 -33.11 -8.48
C ASP A 60 -3.87 -32.95 -9.21
N LEU A 61 -2.92 -32.25 -8.58
CA LEU A 61 -1.55 -32.08 -9.07
C LEU A 61 -0.68 -33.29 -8.71
N THR A 62 0.33 -33.55 -9.53
CA THR A 62 1.41 -34.47 -9.20
C THR A 62 2.23 -33.95 -8.02
N VAL A 63 2.92 -34.85 -7.32
CA VAL A 63 3.81 -34.47 -6.21
C VAL A 63 4.87 -33.47 -6.66
N ALA A 64 5.44 -33.64 -7.86
CA ALA A 64 6.45 -32.72 -8.39
C ALA A 64 5.90 -31.31 -8.63
N GLU A 65 4.65 -31.17 -9.09
CA GLU A 65 3.98 -29.87 -9.24
C GLU A 65 3.71 -29.23 -7.88
N GLN A 66 3.24 -30.01 -6.89
CA GLN A 66 3.02 -29.52 -5.52
C GLN A 66 4.32 -29.03 -4.87
N GLU A 67 5.40 -29.81 -4.98
CA GLU A 67 6.72 -29.44 -4.48
C GLU A 67 7.27 -28.19 -5.20
N GLY A 68 7.05 -28.09 -6.51
CA GLY A 68 7.44 -26.93 -7.31
C GLY A 68 6.74 -25.64 -6.87
N ILE A 69 5.47 -25.71 -6.48
CA ILE A 69 4.74 -24.56 -5.90
C ILE A 69 5.28 -24.27 -4.50
N ALA A 70 5.35 -25.28 -3.62
CA ALA A 70 5.76 -25.12 -2.24
C ALA A 70 7.17 -24.51 -2.10
N GLY A 71 8.10 -24.88 -2.98
CA GLY A 71 9.46 -24.36 -3.00
C GLY A 71 9.58 -22.86 -3.32
N GLN A 72 8.50 -22.22 -3.80
CA GLN A 72 8.47 -20.79 -4.14
C GLN A 72 7.69 -19.94 -3.15
N LEU A 73 6.98 -20.53 -2.19
CA LEU A 73 6.08 -19.77 -1.29
C LEU A 73 6.83 -19.03 -0.18
N MET A 74 8.00 -19.52 0.25
CA MET A 74 8.74 -18.95 1.37
C MET A 74 10.17 -18.52 0.99
N PRO A 75 10.34 -17.55 0.09
CA PRO A 75 11.66 -17.04 -0.24
C PRO A 75 12.28 -16.35 0.99
N ILE A 76 13.49 -16.78 1.36
CA ILE A 76 14.13 -16.47 2.66
C ILE A 76 14.22 -14.96 2.92
N ASN A 77 14.50 -14.16 1.90
CA ASN A 77 14.54 -12.71 2.01
C ASN A 77 13.21 -12.11 2.50
N LEU A 78 12.08 -12.55 1.92
CA LEU A 78 10.76 -12.00 2.24
C LEU A 78 10.18 -12.50 3.56
N VAL A 79 10.56 -13.71 3.99
CA VAL A 79 9.97 -14.36 5.17
C VAL A 79 10.83 -14.27 6.43
N THR A 80 12.13 -13.95 6.29
CA THR A 80 13.04 -13.90 7.43
C THR A 80 12.96 -12.57 8.14
N LEU A 81 12.45 -12.60 9.37
CA LEU A 81 12.45 -11.45 10.25
C LEU A 81 13.88 -11.09 10.69
N GLN A 82 14.23 -9.83 10.58
CA GLN A 82 15.54 -9.28 10.90
C GLN A 82 15.40 -8.21 11.99
N ARG A 83 16.39 -8.13 12.88
CA ARG A 83 16.50 -7.06 13.88
C ARG A 83 17.34 -5.92 13.32
N VAL A 84 16.86 -4.70 13.48
CA VAL A 84 17.61 -3.47 13.22
C VAL A 84 17.91 -2.81 14.56
N PRO A 85 19.19 -2.70 14.98
CA PRO A 85 19.52 -2.21 16.31
C PRO A 85 19.23 -0.72 16.51
N ASN A 86 19.35 0.08 15.44
CA ASN A 86 19.09 1.52 15.47
C ASN A 86 18.26 1.90 14.24
N GLN A 87 16.98 2.20 14.44
CA GLN A 87 16.13 2.73 13.38
C GLN A 87 16.51 4.17 13.04
N ARG A 88 16.40 4.52 11.76
CA ARG A 88 16.62 5.90 11.30
C ARG A 88 15.46 6.82 11.69
N ALA A 89 15.69 8.12 11.53
CA ALA A 89 14.62 9.11 11.55
C ALA A 89 13.70 8.96 10.33
N ASN A 90 12.49 9.51 10.44
CA ASN A 90 11.58 9.69 9.32
C ASN A 90 12.11 10.78 8.41
N LEU A 91 11.97 10.59 7.11
CA LEU A 91 12.46 11.53 6.09
C LEU A 91 11.34 11.88 5.13
N SER A 92 11.35 13.12 4.65
CA SER A 92 10.49 13.56 3.55
C SER A 92 11.21 14.55 2.66
N GLY A 93 10.88 14.53 1.38
CA GLY A 93 11.34 15.52 0.41
C GLY A 93 10.21 15.85 -0.56
N SER A 94 10.13 17.11 -0.99
CA SER A 94 9.24 17.52 -2.07
C SER A 94 9.92 18.55 -2.97
N LEU A 95 9.55 18.48 -4.24
CA LEU A 95 9.94 19.38 -5.29
C LEU A 95 8.67 19.83 -6.00
N THR A 96 8.42 21.13 -6.08
CA THR A 96 7.32 21.69 -6.86
C THR A 96 7.88 22.78 -7.76
N ALA A 97 7.52 22.76 -9.03
CA ALA A 97 7.90 23.78 -9.99
C ALA A 97 6.67 24.19 -10.80
N GLY A 98 6.60 25.47 -11.14
CA GLY A 98 5.57 25.98 -12.03
C GLY A 98 6.12 27.08 -12.92
N THR A 99 5.57 27.21 -14.11
CA THR A 99 5.90 28.28 -15.05
C THR A 99 4.69 28.56 -15.96
N ALA A 100 4.71 29.72 -16.60
CA ALA A 100 3.76 30.11 -17.62
C ALA A 100 4.53 30.74 -18.79
N ILE A 101 4.12 30.40 -20.00
CA ILE A 101 4.75 30.85 -21.24
C ILE A 101 3.67 31.40 -22.14
N ASP A 102 3.81 32.65 -22.57
CA ASP A 102 2.94 33.23 -23.58
C ASP A 102 3.27 32.68 -24.97
N ILE A 103 2.24 32.22 -25.68
CA ILE A 103 2.32 31.63 -27.01
C ILE A 103 1.57 32.55 -27.98
N GLY A 104 2.33 33.32 -28.76
CA GLY A 104 1.74 34.32 -29.65
C GLY A 104 1.18 35.50 -28.86
N SER A 105 0.06 36.06 -29.32
CA SER A 105 -0.55 37.26 -28.73
C SER A 105 -1.75 36.99 -27.83
N ASP A 106 -2.29 35.78 -27.84
CA ASP A 106 -3.61 35.48 -27.27
C ASP A 106 -3.69 34.12 -26.57
N ALA A 107 -2.55 33.47 -26.30
CA ALA A 107 -2.53 32.22 -25.57
C ALA A 107 -1.42 32.20 -24.52
N THR A 108 -1.69 31.54 -23.39
CA THR A 108 -0.72 31.31 -22.32
C THR A 108 -0.76 29.83 -21.94
N LEU A 109 0.40 29.17 -21.99
CA LEU A 109 0.60 27.79 -21.55
C LEU A 109 1.20 27.79 -20.14
N GLY A 110 0.46 27.24 -19.19
CA GLY A 110 0.88 26.97 -17.82
C GLY A 110 1.32 25.54 -17.63
N LEU A 111 2.42 25.35 -16.92
CA LEU A 111 2.90 24.04 -16.49
C LEU A 111 3.11 24.07 -14.98
N ILE A 112 2.65 23.05 -14.28
CA ILE A 112 2.97 22.80 -12.88
C ILE A 112 3.32 21.32 -12.69
N ALA A 113 4.39 21.05 -11.97
CA ALA A 113 4.79 19.71 -11.62
C ALA A 113 5.15 19.67 -10.13
N THR A 114 4.70 18.64 -9.44
CA THR A 114 5.11 18.36 -8.06
C THR A 114 5.46 16.89 -7.91
N ALA A 115 6.48 16.60 -7.14
CA ALA A 115 6.84 15.27 -6.72
C ALA A 115 7.23 15.31 -5.23
N SER A 116 6.74 14.36 -4.45
CA SER A 116 7.05 14.25 -3.04
C SER A 116 7.24 12.80 -2.65
N ILE A 117 8.15 12.57 -1.71
CA ILE A 117 8.36 11.29 -1.07
C ILE A 117 8.39 11.47 0.44
N LYS A 118 7.77 10.56 1.17
CA LYS A 118 7.77 10.50 2.62
C LYS A 118 8.01 9.07 3.04
N ASN A 119 8.95 8.88 3.94
CA ASN A 119 9.21 7.59 4.56
C ASN A 119 9.16 7.71 6.09
N ARG A 120 8.21 7.00 6.70
CA ARG A 120 7.96 7.01 8.14
C ARG A 120 8.10 5.62 8.74
N LEU A 121 9.03 5.48 9.67
CA LEU A 121 9.13 4.32 10.56
C LEU A 121 8.31 4.55 11.82
N ARG A 122 7.69 3.48 12.33
CA ARG A 122 7.02 3.49 13.62
C ARG A 122 7.13 2.13 14.30
N ASN A 123 7.64 2.13 15.51
CA ASN A 123 7.56 1.01 16.43
C ASN A 123 6.28 1.08 17.27
N ARG A 124 5.68 -0.06 17.56
CA ARG A 124 4.61 -0.21 18.55
C ARG A 124 4.63 -1.60 19.16
N THR A 125 4.18 -1.69 20.40
CA THR A 125 3.90 -2.96 21.06
C THR A 125 2.40 -3.05 21.33
N VAL A 126 1.78 -4.14 20.91
CA VAL A 126 0.36 -4.41 21.11
C VAL A 126 0.23 -5.60 22.05
N LYS A 127 -0.55 -5.45 23.11
CA LYS A 127 -0.90 -6.54 24.02
C LYS A 127 -2.31 -7.03 23.70
N SER A 128 -2.47 -8.33 23.50
CA SER A 128 -3.78 -8.98 23.29
C SER A 128 -4.00 -10.02 24.37
N GLN A 129 -5.22 -10.10 24.90
CA GLN A 129 -5.56 -11.05 25.95
C GLN A 129 -6.95 -11.62 25.72
N VAL A 130 -7.09 -12.93 25.84
CA VAL A 130 -8.37 -13.64 25.88
C VAL A 130 -8.54 -14.19 27.29
N ALA A 131 -9.67 -13.86 27.92
CA ALA A 131 -9.98 -14.22 29.28
C ALA A 131 -11.23 -15.12 29.36
N SER A 132 -11.41 -15.74 30.52
CA SER A 132 -12.68 -16.36 30.89
C SER A 132 -13.83 -15.37 30.85
N ALA A 133 -15.06 -15.87 30.73
CA ALA A 133 -16.26 -15.03 30.67
C ALA A 133 -16.47 -14.17 31.94
N ASP A 134 -15.93 -14.60 33.08
CA ASP A 134 -15.93 -13.87 34.35
C ASP A 134 -14.69 -12.98 34.55
N PHE A 135 -13.76 -12.96 33.60
CA PHE A 135 -12.47 -12.27 33.64
C PHE A 135 -11.55 -12.68 34.80
N GLY A 136 -11.81 -13.82 35.46
CA GLY A 136 -11.00 -14.34 36.55
C GLY A 136 -9.68 -14.96 36.09
N GLU A 137 -9.62 -15.46 34.85
CA GLU A 137 -8.46 -16.14 34.27
C GLU A 137 -8.16 -15.62 32.87
N ILE A 138 -6.87 -15.47 32.55
CA ILE A 138 -6.41 -15.15 31.19
C ILE A 138 -5.88 -16.43 30.57
N PHE A 139 -6.53 -16.87 29.51
CA PHE A 139 -6.22 -18.10 28.80
C PHE A 139 -5.23 -17.89 27.68
N GLU A 140 -5.32 -16.75 26.99
CA GLU A 140 -4.36 -16.36 25.97
C GLU A 140 -3.80 -14.99 26.31
N ASN A 141 -2.48 -14.86 26.25
CA ASN A 141 -1.80 -13.59 26.45
C ASN A 141 -0.70 -13.46 25.41
N SER A 142 -0.79 -12.43 24.57
CA SER A 142 0.20 -12.14 23.56
C SER A 142 0.73 -10.71 23.63
N SER A 143 1.98 -10.56 23.21
CA SER A 143 2.66 -9.29 23.05
C SER A 143 3.30 -9.27 21.67
N THR A 144 2.83 -8.39 20.80
CA THR A 144 3.34 -8.22 19.44
C THR A 144 4.14 -6.94 19.33
N PHE A 145 5.44 -7.06 19.06
CA PHE A 145 6.28 -5.94 18.68
C PHE A 145 6.23 -5.76 17.16
N ILE A 146 5.92 -4.55 16.70
CA ILE A 146 5.67 -4.23 15.29
C ILE A 146 6.55 -3.04 14.91
N THR A 147 7.26 -3.17 13.79
CA THR A 147 7.87 -2.04 13.08
C THR A 147 7.17 -1.88 11.73
N ASP A 148 6.57 -0.71 11.52
CA ASP A 148 5.93 -0.32 10.27
C ASP A 148 6.79 0.74 9.56
N GLU A 149 7.16 0.52 8.31
CA GLU A 149 7.73 1.50 7.40
C GLU A 149 6.64 1.89 6.38
N ASN A 150 6.22 3.15 6.39
CA ASN A 150 5.21 3.70 5.49
C ASN A 150 5.92 4.62 4.49
N MET A 151 5.82 4.28 3.20
CA MET A 151 6.44 5.01 2.09
C MET A 151 5.33 5.58 1.21
N LEU A 152 5.24 6.90 1.16
CA LEU A 152 4.27 7.62 0.34
C LEU A 152 5.01 8.41 -0.72
N PHE A 153 4.74 8.10 -1.99
CA PHE A 153 5.17 8.88 -3.14
C PHE A 153 3.96 9.54 -3.79
N ASN A 154 4.04 10.84 -4.04
CA ASN A 154 3.02 11.56 -4.81
C ASN A 154 3.70 12.31 -5.95
N ALA A 155 3.12 12.25 -7.14
CA ALA A 155 3.50 13.08 -8.27
C ALA A 155 2.26 13.66 -8.93
N LEU A 156 2.31 14.92 -9.32
CA LEU A 156 1.26 15.57 -10.10
C LEU A 156 1.89 16.41 -11.21
N ILE A 157 1.28 16.34 -12.39
CA ILE A 157 1.61 17.17 -13.54
C ILE A 157 0.32 17.83 -14.01
N GLY A 158 0.30 19.15 -13.99
CA GLY A 158 -0.79 19.97 -14.52
C GLY A 158 -0.31 20.77 -15.72
N VAL A 159 -1.08 20.73 -16.80
CA VAL A 159 -0.93 21.56 -17.99
C VAL A 159 -2.19 22.40 -18.13
N GLY A 160 -2.04 23.72 -18.20
CA GLY A 160 -3.13 24.65 -18.46
C GLY A 160 -2.88 25.42 -19.74
N LEU A 161 -3.89 25.63 -20.56
CA LEU A 161 -3.80 26.43 -21.78
C LEU A 161 -4.97 27.40 -21.80
N ASP A 162 -4.68 28.68 -21.64
CA ASP A 162 -5.64 29.75 -21.80
C ASP A 162 -5.49 30.31 -23.22
N ILE A 163 -6.58 30.44 -23.98
CA ILE A 163 -6.62 30.98 -25.35
C ILE A 163 -7.80 31.94 -25.44
N GLY A 164 -7.53 33.24 -25.48
CA GLY A 164 -8.57 34.27 -25.36
C GLY A 164 -9.40 34.07 -24.09
N GLU A 165 -10.68 33.72 -24.25
CA GLU A 165 -11.60 33.44 -23.15
C GLU A 165 -11.79 31.94 -22.83
N HIS A 166 -11.11 31.07 -23.57
CA HIS A 166 -11.16 29.62 -23.39
C HIS A 166 -10.04 29.15 -22.47
N THR A 167 -10.33 28.13 -21.66
CA THR A 167 -9.33 27.49 -20.79
C THR A 167 -9.40 25.98 -20.91
N ILE A 168 -8.26 25.34 -21.12
CA ILE A 168 -8.10 23.88 -21.06
C ILE A 168 -7.16 23.55 -19.89
N ARG A 169 -7.50 22.56 -19.08
CA ARG A 169 -6.67 22.06 -17.97
C ARG A 169 -6.60 20.55 -18.07
N TRP A 170 -5.38 20.02 -18.11
CA TRP A 170 -5.10 18.60 -18.07
C TRP A 170 -4.23 18.31 -16.85
N THR A 171 -4.76 17.49 -15.94
CA THR A 171 -4.13 17.17 -14.66
C THR A 171 -3.90 15.67 -14.59
N ASN A 172 -2.68 15.26 -14.26
CA ASN A 172 -2.30 13.88 -13.99
C ASN A 172 -1.82 13.78 -12.57
N LEU A 173 -2.30 12.78 -11.84
CA LEU A 173 -1.95 12.49 -10.46
C LEU A 173 -1.53 11.02 -10.37
N TYR A 174 -0.41 10.80 -9.70
CA TYR A 174 0.11 9.49 -9.35
C TYR A 174 0.38 9.47 -7.85
N ILE A 175 -0.27 8.56 -7.13
CA ILE A 175 -0.05 8.34 -5.71
C ILE A 175 0.32 6.88 -5.52
N ARG A 176 1.36 6.63 -4.74
CA ARG A 176 1.76 5.30 -4.32
C ARG A 176 2.01 5.30 -2.82
N ASP A 177 1.25 4.48 -2.11
CA ASP A 177 1.34 4.27 -0.67
C ASP A 177 1.70 2.81 -0.39
N ALA A 178 2.91 2.59 0.10
CA ALA A 178 3.42 1.27 0.43
C ALA A 178 3.67 1.17 1.95
N LEU A 179 3.21 0.07 2.54
CA LEU A 179 3.43 -0.28 3.94
C LEU A 179 4.23 -1.59 3.99
N LYS A 180 5.44 -1.50 4.52
CA LYS A 180 6.24 -2.65 4.92
C LYS A 180 6.10 -2.85 6.41
N THR A 181 5.66 -4.02 6.84
CA THR A 181 5.44 -4.34 8.26
C THR A 181 6.17 -5.61 8.64
N ALA A 182 6.85 -5.55 9.78
CA ALA A 182 7.63 -6.65 10.35
C ALA A 182 7.20 -6.82 11.81
N ARG A 183 6.79 -8.02 12.20
CA ARG A 183 6.22 -8.28 13.53
C ARG A 183 6.80 -9.53 14.16
N LEU A 184 6.99 -9.44 15.46
CA LEU A 184 7.32 -10.57 16.32
C LEU A 184 6.31 -10.61 17.46
N GLU A 185 5.51 -11.66 17.46
CA GLU A 185 4.62 -11.96 18.57
C GLU A 185 5.23 -13.02 19.46
N THR A 186 5.12 -12.80 20.77
CA THR A 186 5.25 -13.84 21.78
C THR A 186 3.90 -14.05 22.43
N ALA A 187 3.39 -15.27 22.42
CA ALA A 187 2.11 -15.60 23.04
C ALA A 187 2.20 -16.84 23.92
N ASN A 188 1.27 -16.96 24.85
CA ASN A 188 1.03 -18.16 25.64
C ASN A 188 -0.48 -18.45 25.61
N ASN A 189 -0.84 -19.71 25.40
CA ASN A 189 -2.23 -20.19 25.49
C ASN A 189 -2.29 -21.39 26.44
N THR A 190 -2.94 -21.21 27.59
CA THR A 190 -3.02 -22.21 28.66
C THR A 190 -4.09 -23.27 28.41
N LEU A 191 -4.99 -23.07 27.44
CA LEU A 191 -6.02 -24.04 27.05
C LEU A 191 -5.49 -25.12 26.09
N LEU A 192 -4.30 -24.93 25.53
CA LEU A 192 -3.70 -25.86 24.57
C LEU A 192 -2.73 -26.82 25.26
N GLY A 193 -2.82 -28.10 24.89
CA GLY A 193 -2.04 -29.17 25.51
C GLY A 193 -2.32 -29.35 27.01
N ALA A 194 -1.54 -30.21 27.66
CA ALA A 194 -1.72 -30.49 29.08
C ALA A 194 -1.11 -29.40 30.00
N THR A 195 -0.18 -28.60 29.48
CA THR A 195 0.64 -27.65 30.24
C THR A 195 0.63 -26.23 29.67
N GLY A 196 -0.20 -25.96 28.65
CA GLY A 196 -0.18 -24.71 27.89
C GLY A 196 0.91 -24.70 26.81
N PHE A 197 0.61 -24.04 25.68
CA PHE A 197 1.54 -23.84 24.58
C PHE A 197 2.07 -22.41 24.58
N ASP A 198 3.33 -22.25 24.17
CA ASP A 198 3.90 -20.95 23.84
C ASP A 198 4.07 -20.81 22.34
N PHE A 199 3.88 -19.59 21.85
CA PHE A 199 4.03 -19.26 20.44
C PHE A 199 5.04 -18.14 20.25
N LEU A 200 5.81 -18.27 19.19
CA LEU A 200 6.58 -17.19 18.61
C LEU A 200 6.14 -17.06 17.15
N ASN A 201 5.45 -15.97 16.81
CA ASN A 201 4.96 -15.76 15.45
C ASN A 201 5.80 -14.67 14.77
N GLN A 202 6.44 -15.03 13.66
CA GLN A 202 7.13 -14.09 12.78
C GLN A 202 6.19 -13.71 11.65
N GLN A 203 5.97 -12.41 11.49
CA GLN A 203 5.10 -11.91 10.42
C GLN A 203 5.82 -10.86 9.59
N THR A 204 5.78 -11.04 8.28
CA THR A 204 6.27 -10.09 7.29
C THR A 204 5.14 -9.81 6.31
N ALA A 205 4.94 -8.55 5.98
CA ALA A 205 3.99 -8.19 4.93
C ALA A 205 4.41 -6.92 4.20
N TRP A 206 3.93 -6.85 2.96
CA TRP A 206 3.98 -5.69 2.08
C TRP A 206 2.56 -5.40 1.64
N PHE A 207 2.12 -4.15 1.81
CA PHE A 207 0.84 -3.69 1.30
C PHE A 207 1.09 -2.49 0.42
N GLU A 208 0.58 -2.53 -0.80
CA GLU A 208 0.76 -1.50 -1.79
C GLU A 208 -0.59 -0.98 -2.24
N ARG A 209 -0.69 0.33 -2.36
CA ARG A 209 -1.85 1.01 -2.94
C ARG A 209 -1.35 2.03 -3.93
N GLN A 210 -1.93 2.03 -5.12
CA GLN A 210 -1.61 2.97 -6.17
C GLN A 210 -2.89 3.63 -6.65
N LEU A 211 -2.81 4.92 -6.96
CA LEU A 211 -3.82 5.66 -7.68
C LEU A 211 -3.14 6.35 -8.87
N VAL A 212 -3.66 6.09 -10.07
CA VAL A 212 -3.38 6.88 -11.27
C VAL A 212 -4.67 7.59 -11.64
N ASP A 213 -4.63 8.90 -11.79
CA ASP A 213 -5.79 9.71 -12.18
C ASP A 213 -5.37 10.72 -13.25
N THR A 214 -6.08 10.75 -14.36
CA THR A 214 -5.90 11.75 -15.43
C THR A 214 -7.23 12.41 -15.72
N GLN A 215 -7.25 13.73 -15.69
CA GLN A 215 -8.45 14.54 -15.85
C GLN A 215 -8.20 15.65 -16.84
N ILE A 216 -9.15 15.86 -17.75
CA ILE A 216 -9.20 17.01 -18.63
C ILE A 216 -10.46 17.81 -18.36
N VAL A 217 -10.30 19.12 -18.20
CA VAL A 217 -11.39 20.08 -18.02
C VAL A 217 -11.21 21.17 -19.06
N THR A 218 -12.26 21.50 -19.80
CA THR A 218 -12.24 22.55 -20.82
C THR A 218 -13.41 23.48 -20.58
N GLU A 219 -13.12 24.76 -20.40
CA GLU A 219 -14.10 25.84 -20.31
C GLU A 219 -14.04 26.63 -21.62
N LEU A 220 -15.13 26.62 -22.38
CA LEU A 220 -15.23 27.37 -23.62
C LEU A 220 -16.23 28.51 -23.45
N ARG A 221 -15.81 29.74 -23.75
CA ARG A 221 -16.67 30.92 -23.70
C ARG A 221 -16.90 31.45 -25.10
N PHE A 222 -18.16 31.51 -25.50
CA PHE A 222 -18.63 31.99 -26.78
C PHE A 222 -19.81 32.91 -26.52
N ASP A 223 -19.62 34.19 -26.20
CA ASP A 223 -20.73 35.10 -25.87
C ASP A 223 -21.95 34.92 -26.80
N PRO A 224 -23.16 34.57 -26.29
CA PRO A 224 -23.61 34.46 -24.88
C PRO A 224 -23.62 33.04 -24.27
N VAL A 225 -22.96 32.08 -24.92
CA VAL A 225 -22.87 30.66 -24.56
C VAL A 225 -21.57 30.34 -23.81
N LYS A 226 -21.66 29.50 -22.79
CA LYS A 226 -20.51 28.83 -22.16
C LYS A 226 -20.68 27.32 -22.22
N ILE A 227 -19.63 26.60 -22.57
CA ILE A 227 -19.59 25.14 -22.61
C ILE A 227 -18.46 24.67 -21.70
N ASP A 228 -18.81 23.88 -20.67
CA ASP A 228 -17.83 23.24 -19.81
C ASP A 228 -17.82 21.74 -20.11
N LEU A 229 -16.65 21.21 -20.45
CA LEU A 229 -16.41 19.79 -20.68
C LEU A 229 -15.49 19.27 -19.58
N ARG A 230 -15.78 18.07 -19.09
CA ARG A 230 -14.88 17.32 -18.20
C ARG A 230 -14.83 15.86 -18.61
N GLY A 231 -13.67 15.25 -18.48
CA GLY A 231 -13.50 13.82 -18.66
C GLY A 231 -12.28 13.33 -17.93
N GLY A 232 -12.28 12.07 -17.53
CA GLY A 232 -11.14 11.51 -16.85
C GLY A 232 -11.17 9.99 -16.75
N TYR A 233 -10.02 9.48 -16.35
CA TYR A 233 -9.78 8.08 -16.07
C TYR A 233 -9.03 7.98 -14.75
N ALA A 234 -9.51 7.12 -13.86
CA ALA A 234 -8.83 6.77 -12.63
C ALA A 234 -8.66 5.25 -12.53
N ARG A 235 -7.53 4.81 -11.99
CA ARG A 235 -7.28 3.42 -11.63
C ARG A 235 -6.70 3.34 -10.24
N THR A 236 -7.26 2.47 -9.42
CA THR A 236 -6.68 2.06 -8.15
C THR A 236 -6.20 0.62 -8.24
N ASP A 237 -4.98 0.39 -7.77
CA ASP A 237 -4.39 -0.95 -7.65
C ASP A 237 -4.07 -1.17 -6.17
N ARG A 238 -4.40 -2.35 -5.63
CA ARG A 238 -4.03 -2.77 -4.27
C ARG A 238 -3.45 -4.17 -4.31
N GLU A 239 -2.19 -4.28 -3.92
CA GLU A 239 -1.46 -5.53 -3.91
C GLU A 239 -0.93 -5.83 -2.49
N ALA A 240 -0.97 -7.10 -2.10
CA ALA A 240 -0.36 -7.58 -0.86
C ALA A 240 0.31 -8.93 -1.07
N PRO A 241 1.44 -8.96 -1.80
CA PRO A 241 2.17 -10.19 -2.05
C PRO A 241 2.92 -10.67 -0.80
N PHE A 242 3.09 -11.99 -0.69
CA PHE A 242 3.91 -12.64 0.35
C PHE A 242 3.59 -12.19 1.79
N ASN A 243 2.32 -11.94 2.11
CA ASN A 243 1.90 -11.72 3.49
C ASN A 243 2.07 -13.03 4.27
N THR A 244 3.13 -13.10 5.07
CA THR A 244 3.63 -14.35 5.63
C THR A 244 3.48 -14.35 7.14
N ASN A 245 3.02 -15.48 7.68
CA ASN A 245 3.11 -15.82 9.08
C ASN A 245 3.85 -17.15 9.22
N VAL A 246 4.95 -17.17 9.96
CA VAL A 246 5.61 -18.40 10.40
C VAL A 246 5.41 -18.53 11.90
N SER A 247 4.67 -19.56 12.30
CA SER A 247 4.40 -19.84 13.71
C SER A 247 5.33 -20.92 14.23
N TYR A 248 6.08 -20.58 15.28
CA TYR A 248 6.85 -21.54 16.04
C TYR A 248 6.10 -21.85 17.34
N THR A 249 5.77 -23.11 17.54
CA THR A 249 5.03 -23.58 18.72
C THR A 249 5.96 -24.36 19.62
N ARG A 250 5.96 -24.02 20.91
CA ARG A 250 6.56 -24.81 21.98
C ARG A 250 5.44 -25.42 22.81
N THR A 251 5.35 -26.74 22.81
CA THR A 251 4.20 -27.45 23.41
C THR A 251 4.30 -27.61 24.93
N ASN A 252 5.49 -27.39 25.50
CA ASN A 252 5.83 -27.61 26.90
C ASN A 252 5.53 -29.03 27.41
N ALA A 253 5.30 -29.98 26.50
CA ALA A 253 4.84 -31.33 26.82
C ALA A 253 5.98 -32.17 27.46
N PRO A 254 5.84 -32.64 28.71
CA PRO A 254 6.86 -33.46 29.35
C PRO A 254 7.10 -34.76 28.58
N GLY A 255 8.37 -35.10 28.33
CA GLY A 255 8.74 -36.32 27.60
C GLY A 255 8.64 -36.24 26.08
N SER A 256 8.19 -35.10 25.51
CA SER A 256 8.30 -34.85 24.07
C SER A 256 9.74 -34.47 23.70
N PRO A 257 10.34 -35.06 22.64
CA PRO A 257 11.69 -34.72 22.19
C PRO A 257 11.91 -33.23 21.90
N TYR A 258 10.84 -32.53 21.49
CA TYR A 258 10.86 -31.10 21.16
C TYR A 258 9.94 -30.27 22.07
N GLY A 259 9.46 -30.82 23.19
CA GLY A 259 8.47 -30.15 24.04
C GLY A 259 8.95 -28.78 24.57
N ASN A 260 10.25 -28.63 24.78
CA ASN A 260 10.87 -27.40 25.29
C ASN A 260 11.40 -26.47 24.20
N GLU A 261 11.28 -26.86 22.93
CA GLU A 261 11.82 -26.11 21.79
C GLU A 261 10.70 -25.44 21.00
N PHE A 262 11.02 -24.30 20.36
CA PHE A 262 10.13 -23.65 19.41
C PHE A 262 10.27 -24.34 18.04
N VAL A 263 9.21 -25.03 17.60
CA VAL A 263 9.20 -25.79 16.35
C VAL A 263 8.17 -25.20 15.38
N ALA A 264 8.57 -24.99 14.13
CA ALA A 264 7.65 -24.65 13.05
C ALA A 264 6.96 -25.93 12.54
N TYR A 265 5.67 -26.07 12.82
CA TYR A 265 4.87 -27.18 12.32
C TYR A 265 4.29 -26.81 10.95
N LEU A 266 4.78 -27.45 9.89
CA LEU A 266 4.30 -27.24 8.51
C LEU A 266 3.18 -28.20 8.12
N SER A 267 2.99 -29.27 8.89
CA SER A 267 1.81 -30.12 8.84
C SER A 267 0.73 -29.55 9.77
N GLN A 268 -0.54 -29.58 9.37
CA GLN A 268 -1.67 -29.18 10.22
C GLN A 268 -1.80 -30.12 11.43
N VAL A 269 -1.06 -29.85 12.50
CA VAL A 269 -1.33 -30.39 13.84
C VAL A 269 -2.39 -29.48 14.45
N SER A 270 -3.48 -30.05 14.97
CA SER A 270 -4.70 -29.31 15.33
C SER A 270 -4.49 -28.13 16.29
N ASP A 271 -3.47 -28.21 17.14
CA ASP A 271 -3.24 -27.27 18.24
C ASP A 271 -1.97 -26.43 18.05
N ALA A 272 -1.22 -26.65 16.96
CA ALA A 272 -0.04 -25.86 16.63
C ALA A 272 -0.42 -24.63 15.81
N GLY A 273 0.38 -23.57 15.93
CA GLY A 273 0.14 -22.36 15.16
C GLY A 273 0.37 -22.59 13.67
N ILE A 274 -0.42 -21.89 12.85
CA ILE A 274 -0.46 -22.10 11.40
C ILE A 274 0.63 -21.27 10.74
N THR A 275 1.42 -21.89 9.85
CA THR A 275 2.29 -21.17 8.92
C THR A 275 1.57 -20.97 7.60
N ASN A 276 1.53 -19.74 7.08
CA ASN A 276 0.89 -19.42 5.81
C ASN A 276 1.59 -18.27 5.08
N VAL A 277 1.32 -18.21 3.78
CA VAL A 277 1.70 -17.12 2.89
C VAL A 277 0.47 -16.79 2.07
N ALA A 278 0.08 -15.52 2.07
CA ALA A 278 -1.08 -15.02 1.35
C ALA A 278 -0.69 -13.98 0.31
N PHE A 279 -1.48 -13.90 -0.74
CA PHE A 279 -1.36 -12.97 -1.85
C PHE A 279 -2.72 -12.33 -2.08
N ASP A 280 -2.79 -11.02 -2.09
CA ASP A 280 -3.98 -10.27 -2.51
C ASP A 280 -3.62 -9.38 -3.71
N ASP A 281 -4.52 -9.32 -4.69
CA ASP A 281 -4.47 -8.38 -5.82
C ASP A 281 -5.89 -7.90 -6.11
N LEU A 282 -6.08 -6.58 -6.17
CA LEU A 282 -7.34 -5.92 -6.46
C LEU A 282 -7.08 -4.70 -7.35
N LYS A 283 -7.87 -4.60 -8.42
CA LYS A 283 -7.82 -3.52 -9.39
C LYS A 283 -9.22 -2.97 -9.64
N GLU A 284 -9.36 -1.65 -9.59
CA GLU A 284 -10.59 -0.95 -9.94
C GLU A 284 -10.28 0.18 -10.94
N GLU A 285 -11.13 0.35 -11.95
CA GLU A 285 -11.00 1.37 -12.98
C GLU A 285 -12.28 2.23 -13.00
N LEU A 286 -12.15 3.50 -13.33
CA LEU A 286 -13.26 4.45 -13.46
C LEU A 286 -13.02 5.31 -14.69
N TRP A 287 -14.01 5.35 -15.58
CA TRP A 287 -14.11 6.34 -16.65
C TRP A 287 -15.26 7.29 -16.34
N TYR A 288 -15.05 8.58 -16.55
CA TYR A 288 -16.13 9.55 -16.40
C TYR A 288 -16.06 10.68 -17.40
N GLY A 289 -17.22 11.28 -17.67
CA GLY A 289 -17.38 12.39 -18.60
C GLY A 289 -18.55 13.28 -18.23
N GLY A 290 -18.50 14.54 -18.64
CA GLY A 290 -19.59 15.46 -18.44
C GLY A 290 -19.51 16.67 -19.35
N ILE A 291 -20.68 17.20 -19.68
CA ILE A 291 -20.86 18.42 -20.46
C ILE A 291 -21.91 19.28 -19.78
N ASP A 292 -21.61 20.55 -19.57
CA ASP A 292 -22.56 21.57 -19.11
C ASP A 292 -22.61 22.70 -20.15
N LEU A 293 -23.81 23.01 -20.63
CA LEU A 293 -24.11 24.11 -21.54
C LEU A 293 -24.82 25.20 -20.75
N THR A 294 -24.23 26.39 -20.69
CA THR A 294 -24.80 27.57 -20.07
C THR A 294 -25.09 28.62 -21.13
N TYR A 295 -26.27 29.25 -21.08
CA TYR A 295 -26.68 30.34 -21.95
C TYR A 295 -27.04 31.57 -21.10
N GLU A 296 -26.45 32.71 -21.41
CA GLU A 296 -26.80 34.00 -20.82
C GLU A 296 -28.10 34.52 -21.45
N VAL A 297 -29.21 34.38 -20.71
CA VAL A 297 -30.54 34.79 -21.16
C VAL A 297 -30.69 36.31 -21.08
N THR A 298 -30.17 36.90 -20.01
CA THR A 298 -30.03 38.35 -19.80
C THR A 298 -28.73 38.61 -19.00
N PRO A 299 -28.25 39.87 -18.89
CA PRO A 299 -27.05 40.19 -18.09
C PRO A 299 -27.12 39.80 -16.60
N SER A 300 -28.28 39.38 -16.11
CA SER A 300 -28.50 38.94 -14.74
C SER A 300 -29.10 37.54 -14.62
N LEU A 301 -29.31 36.83 -15.74
CA LEU A 301 -29.94 35.51 -15.76
C LEU A 301 -29.23 34.55 -16.70
N ASN A 302 -28.69 33.48 -16.13
CA ASN A 302 -28.08 32.38 -16.87
C ASN A 302 -28.91 31.10 -16.71
N GLY A 303 -29.08 30.33 -17.80
CA GLY A 303 -29.67 29.00 -17.77
C GLY A 303 -28.63 27.94 -18.11
N THR A 304 -28.55 26.87 -17.33
CA THR A 304 -27.58 25.77 -17.54
C THR A 304 -28.30 24.43 -17.66
N ILE A 305 -27.88 23.61 -18.62
CA ILE A 305 -28.27 22.21 -18.76
C ILE A 305 -27.01 21.34 -18.87
N GLY A 306 -27.01 20.17 -18.23
CA GLY A 306 -25.84 19.31 -18.20
C GLY A 306 -26.15 17.82 -18.32
N TYR A 307 -25.13 17.07 -18.71
CA TYR A 307 -25.13 15.61 -18.73
C TYR A 307 -23.82 15.09 -18.14
N ALA A 308 -23.89 13.99 -17.39
CA ALA A 308 -22.74 13.32 -16.82
C ALA A 308 -22.85 11.80 -17.00
N TYR A 309 -21.71 11.15 -17.18
CA TYR A 309 -21.56 9.72 -17.38
C TYR A 309 -20.39 9.19 -16.54
N THR A 310 -20.55 7.99 -16.00
CA THR A 310 -19.55 7.26 -15.21
C THR A 310 -19.66 5.77 -15.52
N ASP A 311 -18.53 5.09 -15.64
CA ASP A 311 -18.42 3.64 -15.87
C ASP A 311 -17.34 3.05 -14.97
N ASN A 312 -17.66 1.95 -14.29
CA ASN A 312 -16.81 1.25 -13.32
C ASN A 312 -16.64 -0.22 -13.70
#